data_AF-A0A2E0U8F2-F1
#
_entry.id   AF-A0A2E0U8F2-F1
#
_cell.length_a   1.000
_cell.length_b   1.000
_cell.length_c   1.000
_cell.angle_alpha   90.00
_cell.angle_beta   90.00
_cell.angle_gamma   90.00
#
_symmetry.space_group_name_H-M   'P 1'
#
loop_
_entity.id
_entity.type
_entity.pdbx_description
1 polymer ?
#
loop_
_entity_poly.entity_id
_entity_poly.type
_entity_poly.pdbx_seq_one_letter_code
_entity_poly.pdbx_strand_id
1 'polypeptide(L)'
;MKRKTTGLALSALLALALSGAASAQFGMDNGATEYAMSEHTFVETPECAIRVQDWIEPRGSGTAFLRDKSYGQEALSKAAMGWYYAGAESLWRDHDSRRKLGECLERGDCGLKKNGRLARQIWKENPDQWSRKEVDRFYDYFEKEPPASLINLATDGIGRCFGDHPGQKSMAEAGFVQADLSPEACQFIKDNESRFFAGRFSAFFTFYNPEKLCGSGTWIPLPVAKKLPELMGDALEKQRLEAEAAERWANRSVEVRTKGLNGCQIAYGLIMGGLNNSAVERVPDEGITWALQYEKARIQDETCPLIPIELSNWVQRQPLEAFEPASDPFEFYRNNMPSKTEYDRWPDYVRTVMKHFETPTNPHQSVPDYACSAFGTWLDKKKYNNTSEQRPDWRFLFDVRKYSGDPMRSICVRAPASMILEFQRNELIAAQKRVIEEEQWRRDEAKRQAAEAEFQELLRWKPSYRPPATEPRCYRRDDVSEICFYN
;
A
#
# COMPACT_ATOMS: atom_id res chain seq x y z
N MET A 1 25.70 6.21 -73.51
CA MET A 1 26.70 5.11 -73.56
C MET A 1 26.13 3.93 -72.77
N LYS A 2 25.70 2.85 -73.44
CA LYS A 2 26.24 1.46 -73.38
C LYS A 2 26.35 0.93 -71.93
N ARG A 3 25.76 -0.18 -71.47
CA ARG A 3 25.15 -1.43 -72.00
C ARG A 3 24.26 -2.02 -70.86
N LYS A 4 23.06 -2.58 -71.12
CA LYS A 4 22.71 -4.04 -71.21
C LYS A 4 23.37 -4.90 -70.10
N THR A 5 22.66 -5.75 -69.34
CA THR A 5 21.98 -7.01 -69.76
C THR A 5 21.18 -7.58 -68.56
N THR A 6 19.86 -7.82 -68.66
CA THR A 6 19.13 -9.09 -68.93
C THR A 6 18.99 -10.08 -67.77
N GLY A 7 17.77 -10.61 -67.62
CA GLY A 7 17.46 -11.86 -66.91
C GLY A 7 16.11 -11.78 -66.19
N LEU A 8 15.00 -11.91 -66.93
CA LEU A 8 14.15 -13.12 -66.96
C LEU A 8 13.30 -13.25 -65.68
N ALA A 9 12.04 -12.81 -65.67
CA ALA A 9 10.87 -13.39 -66.34
C ALA A 9 10.14 -14.41 -65.45
N LEU A 10 8.80 -14.27 -65.44
CA LEU A 10 7.80 -15.31 -65.17
C LEU A 10 7.87 -15.92 -63.75
N SER A 11 6.88 -15.85 -62.86
CA SER A 11 5.44 -15.87 -63.05
C SER A 11 4.79 -15.53 -61.71
N ALA A 12 4.24 -14.33 -61.56
CA ALA A 12 3.44 -13.94 -60.40
C ALA A 12 1.97 -13.84 -60.84
N LEU A 13 1.38 -14.99 -61.20
CA LEU A 13 -0.04 -15.14 -61.51
C LEU A 13 -0.34 -16.65 -61.65
N LEU A 14 -0.27 -17.38 -60.55
CA LEU A 14 -1.01 -18.64 -60.30
C LEU A 14 -0.62 -19.16 -58.90
N ALA A 15 -1.39 -18.79 -57.88
CA ALA A 15 -1.63 -19.58 -56.64
C ALA A 15 -2.38 -18.71 -55.60
N LEU A 16 -3.55 -18.20 -55.98
CA LEU A 16 -4.63 -17.91 -55.04
C LEU A 16 -5.41 -19.22 -54.90
N ALA A 17 -5.02 -20.06 -53.94
CA ALA A 17 -5.78 -21.12 -53.29
C ALA A 17 -4.80 -22.15 -52.72
N LEU A 18 -5.00 -22.50 -51.44
CA LEU A 18 -4.33 -23.58 -50.69
C LEU A 18 -2.97 -23.23 -50.08
N SER A 19 -3.01 -22.68 -48.85
CA SER A 19 -2.21 -23.18 -47.73
C SER A 19 -2.53 -22.38 -46.46
N GLY A 20 -3.50 -22.89 -45.69
CA GLY A 20 -3.37 -22.83 -44.24
C GLY A 20 -2.17 -23.69 -43.82
N ALA A 21 -1.59 -23.38 -42.66
CA ALA A 21 -0.40 -23.98 -42.06
C ALA A 21 0.93 -23.58 -42.73
N ALA A 22 1.54 -22.52 -42.21
CA ALA A 22 3.00 -22.42 -42.09
C ALA A 22 3.33 -21.38 -41.01
N SER A 23 3.55 -21.90 -39.81
CA SER A 23 4.27 -21.27 -38.72
C SER A 23 5.73 -20.99 -39.12
N ALA A 24 6.32 -20.04 -38.39
CA ALA A 24 7.76 -19.79 -38.22
C ALA A 24 8.49 -19.04 -39.35
N GLN A 25 8.80 -17.77 -39.07
CA GLN A 25 10.16 -17.23 -39.22
C GLN A 25 10.28 -15.86 -38.53
N PHE A 26 10.54 -15.89 -37.22
CA PHE A 26 11.39 -14.88 -36.59
C PHE A 26 12.37 -15.62 -35.68
N GLY A 27 13.63 -15.62 -36.10
CA GLY A 27 14.73 -16.25 -35.38
C GLY A 27 15.15 -15.39 -34.19
N MET A 28 15.24 -16.04 -33.03
CA MET A 28 16.34 -15.84 -32.09
C MET A 28 16.67 -17.20 -31.49
N ASP A 29 17.92 -17.61 -31.68
CA ASP A 29 18.55 -18.70 -30.93
C ASP A 29 18.50 -18.39 -29.44
N ASN A 30 17.88 -19.28 -28.67
CA ASN A 30 18.25 -19.70 -27.31
C ASN A 30 17.21 -20.75 -26.89
N GLY A 31 17.66 -22.00 -26.67
CA GLY A 31 16.84 -23.19 -26.35
C GLY A 31 16.07 -23.16 -25.02
N ALA A 32 15.48 -22.03 -24.68
CA ALA A 32 14.61 -21.79 -23.53
C ALA A 32 13.11 -21.75 -23.92
N THR A 33 12.79 -21.57 -25.20
CA THR A 33 11.40 -21.50 -25.70
C THR A 33 10.80 -22.86 -26.05
N GLU A 34 11.60 -23.94 -26.14
CA GLU A 34 11.10 -25.29 -26.46
C GLU A 34 10.56 -26.07 -25.25
N TYR A 35 10.63 -25.52 -24.04
CA TYR A 35 10.23 -26.23 -22.81
C TYR A 35 8.95 -25.73 -22.12
N ALA A 36 8.18 -24.83 -22.75
CA ALA A 36 7.09 -24.15 -22.03
C ALA A 36 5.70 -24.81 -22.11
N MET A 37 5.45 -25.82 -22.97
CA MET A 37 4.12 -26.40 -23.13
C MET A 37 4.21 -27.85 -23.63
N SER A 38 4.47 -28.81 -22.74
CA SER A 38 4.66 -30.23 -23.14
C SER A 38 3.38 -31.05 -23.18
N GLU A 39 2.27 -30.59 -22.58
CA GLU A 39 1.03 -31.39 -22.49
C GLU A 39 -0.19 -30.73 -23.16
N HIS A 40 -0.35 -29.40 -23.08
CA HIS A 40 -1.52 -28.70 -23.62
C HIS A 40 -1.17 -27.42 -24.40
N THR A 41 -1.90 -27.20 -25.50
CA THR A 41 -2.08 -25.98 -26.31
C THR A 41 -2.60 -24.72 -25.61
N PHE A 42 -1.87 -23.62 -25.42
CA PHE A 42 -2.53 -22.33 -25.21
C PHE A 42 -3.19 -21.95 -26.53
N VAL A 43 -4.52 -21.78 -26.52
CA VAL A 43 -5.29 -21.34 -27.68
C VAL A 43 -5.90 -19.99 -27.35
N GLU A 44 -5.39 -18.93 -27.99
CA GLU A 44 -5.97 -17.58 -27.87
C GLU A 44 -7.40 -17.60 -28.39
N THR A 45 -8.33 -17.19 -27.53
CA THR A 45 -9.69 -16.88 -27.92
C THR A 45 -9.81 -15.38 -28.18
N PRO A 46 -10.59 -14.93 -29.19
CA PRO A 46 -10.82 -13.51 -29.43
C PRO A 46 -11.45 -12.79 -28.24
N GLU A 47 -12.17 -13.53 -27.40
CA GLU A 47 -12.84 -13.00 -26.21
C GLU A 47 -11.89 -12.74 -25.02
N CYS A 48 -10.66 -13.26 -25.05
CA CYS A 48 -9.75 -13.20 -23.92
C CYS A 48 -8.97 -11.88 -23.83
N ALA A 49 -8.89 -11.33 -22.61
CA ALA A 49 -8.07 -10.16 -22.30
C ALA A 49 -6.56 -10.46 -22.29
N ILE A 50 -6.18 -11.72 -22.13
CA ILE A 50 -4.81 -12.21 -21.98
C ILE A 50 -4.32 -12.77 -23.32
N ARG A 51 -3.16 -12.32 -23.81
CA ARG A 51 -2.51 -12.90 -24.99
C ARG A 51 -1.42 -13.89 -24.60
N VAL A 52 -1.04 -14.78 -25.51
CA VAL A 52 0.09 -15.72 -25.36
C VAL A 52 1.36 -14.97 -24.97
N GLN A 53 1.61 -13.82 -25.61
CA GLN A 53 2.76 -12.97 -25.30
C GLN A 53 2.71 -12.32 -23.91
N ASP A 54 1.51 -12.12 -23.35
CA ASP A 54 1.33 -11.61 -21.99
C ASP A 54 1.46 -12.75 -20.95
N TRP A 55 1.51 -14.00 -21.44
CA TRP A 55 1.57 -15.25 -20.67
C TRP A 55 2.97 -15.87 -20.66
N ILE A 56 3.76 -15.72 -21.73
CA ILE A 56 5.13 -16.23 -21.85
C ILE A 56 6.12 -15.17 -21.33
N GLU A 57 6.77 -15.43 -20.21
CA GLU A 57 7.82 -14.54 -19.68
C GLU A 57 9.02 -14.48 -20.66
N PRO A 58 9.62 -13.31 -20.95
CA PRO A 58 10.72 -13.20 -21.91
C PRO A 58 12.06 -13.83 -21.49
N ARG A 59 12.15 -14.60 -20.38
CA ARG A 59 13.43 -14.99 -19.78
C ARG A 59 13.46 -16.37 -19.15
N GLY A 60 13.50 -17.43 -19.96
CA GLY A 60 14.18 -18.69 -19.63
C GLY A 60 13.76 -19.49 -18.39
N SER A 61 12.68 -19.11 -17.71
CA SER A 61 12.24 -19.69 -16.43
C SER A 61 11.35 -20.93 -16.59
N GLY A 62 10.76 -21.13 -17.78
CA GLY A 62 9.89 -22.28 -18.05
C GLY A 62 8.59 -22.31 -17.23
N THR A 63 8.26 -21.23 -16.51
CA THR A 63 7.04 -21.11 -15.72
C THR A 63 6.26 -19.87 -16.15
N ALA A 64 5.15 -20.08 -16.85
CA ALA A 64 4.37 -19.04 -17.48
C ALA A 64 3.44 -18.33 -16.49
N PHE A 65 3.89 -17.39 -15.62
CA PHE A 65 2.93 -16.67 -14.77
C PHE A 65 3.24 -15.22 -14.38
N LEU A 66 2.14 -14.44 -14.33
CA LEU A 66 1.81 -13.34 -13.41
C LEU A 66 2.83 -13.11 -12.29
N ARG A 67 3.20 -11.81 -12.08
CA ARG A 67 4.12 -11.21 -11.09
C ARG A 67 4.66 -12.18 -10.02
N ASP A 68 5.95 -12.05 -9.67
CA ASP A 68 6.63 -12.76 -8.57
C ASP A 68 5.85 -12.85 -7.25
N LYS A 69 4.89 -11.96 -7.01
CA LYS A 69 3.94 -12.04 -5.90
C LYS A 69 2.50 -11.93 -6.40
N SER A 70 1.83 -13.06 -6.55
CA SER A 70 0.39 -13.17 -6.78
C SER A 70 -0.34 -13.45 -5.46
N TYR A 71 -1.52 -12.86 -5.26
CA TYR A 71 -2.32 -13.06 -4.05
C TYR A 71 -3.74 -13.54 -4.40
N GLY A 72 -4.39 -14.20 -3.44
CA GLY A 72 -5.80 -14.59 -3.57
C GLY A 72 -6.06 -15.48 -4.78
N GLN A 73 -7.00 -15.05 -5.63
CA GLN A 73 -7.45 -15.80 -6.81
C GLN A 73 -6.36 -15.89 -7.89
N GLU A 74 -5.55 -14.86 -8.07
CA GLU A 74 -4.45 -14.85 -9.05
C GLU A 74 -3.42 -15.94 -8.74
N ALA A 75 -3.12 -16.17 -7.47
CA ALA A 75 -2.21 -17.23 -7.06
C ALA A 75 -2.77 -18.62 -7.37
N LEU A 76 -4.09 -18.81 -7.22
CA LEU A 76 -4.75 -20.06 -7.56
C LEU A 76 -4.78 -20.27 -9.08
N SER A 77 -5.12 -19.23 -9.85
CA SER A 77 -5.04 -19.23 -11.31
C SER A 77 -3.64 -19.60 -11.77
N LYS A 78 -2.62 -18.97 -11.18
CA LYS A 78 -1.21 -19.23 -11.44
C LYS A 78 -0.84 -20.70 -11.22
N ALA A 79 -1.13 -21.22 -10.02
CA ALA A 79 -0.75 -22.58 -9.69
C ALA A 79 -1.50 -23.65 -10.52
N ALA A 80 -2.80 -23.48 -10.71
CA ALA A 80 -3.63 -24.44 -11.43
C ALA A 80 -3.33 -24.48 -12.93
N MET A 81 -3.13 -23.31 -13.55
CA MET A 81 -2.82 -23.26 -14.97
C MET A 81 -1.37 -23.70 -15.24
N GLY A 82 -0.46 -23.52 -14.28
CA GLY A 82 0.92 -23.98 -14.40
C GLY A 82 1.00 -25.49 -14.42
N TRP A 83 0.28 -26.10 -13.47
CA TRP A 83 0.04 -27.52 -13.47
C TRP A 83 -0.57 -28.00 -14.80
N TYR A 84 -1.62 -27.33 -15.30
CA TYR A 84 -2.29 -27.75 -16.53
C TYR A 84 -1.39 -27.71 -17.78
N TYR A 85 -0.58 -26.66 -17.95
CA TYR A 85 0.19 -26.47 -19.19
C TYR A 85 1.61 -27.04 -19.16
N ALA A 86 2.25 -27.01 -17.98
CA ALA A 86 3.65 -27.33 -17.80
C ALA A 86 3.87 -28.45 -16.76
N GLY A 87 2.79 -29.10 -16.31
CA GLY A 87 2.85 -30.29 -15.47
C GLY A 87 3.50 -30.07 -14.10
N ALA A 88 3.93 -31.18 -13.50
CA ALA A 88 4.55 -31.20 -12.17
C ALA A 88 5.84 -30.38 -12.08
N GLU A 89 6.60 -30.27 -13.17
CA GLU A 89 7.87 -29.51 -13.22
C GLU A 89 7.67 -28.03 -12.92
N SER A 90 6.57 -27.43 -13.40
CA SER A 90 6.25 -26.03 -13.11
C SER A 90 6.05 -25.76 -11.62
N LEU A 91 5.37 -26.68 -10.93
CA LEU A 91 5.13 -26.64 -9.49
C LEU A 91 6.38 -27.01 -8.68
N TRP A 92 7.28 -27.81 -9.25
CA TRP A 92 8.56 -28.10 -8.61
C TRP A 92 9.41 -26.83 -8.49
N ARG A 93 9.46 -26.03 -9.56
CA ARG A 93 10.26 -24.79 -9.63
C ARG A 93 9.62 -23.61 -8.91
N ASP A 94 8.29 -23.52 -8.91
CA ASP A 94 7.56 -22.42 -8.27
C ASP A 94 7.07 -22.79 -6.87
N HIS A 95 7.82 -22.35 -5.86
CA HIS A 95 7.48 -22.52 -4.44
C HIS A 95 6.10 -21.96 -4.09
N ASP A 96 5.71 -20.81 -4.63
CA ASP A 96 4.46 -20.15 -4.26
C ASP A 96 3.26 -20.86 -4.87
N SER A 97 3.35 -21.29 -6.13
CA SER A 97 2.33 -22.13 -6.76
C SER A 97 2.14 -23.45 -6.01
N ARG A 98 3.25 -24.12 -5.69
CA ARG A 98 3.24 -25.37 -4.93
C ARG A 98 2.57 -25.19 -3.58
N ARG A 99 2.98 -24.15 -2.82
CA ARG A 99 2.40 -23.81 -1.53
C ARG A 99 0.91 -23.53 -1.64
N LYS A 100 0.48 -22.81 -2.69
CA LYS A 100 -0.94 -22.50 -2.91
C LYS A 100 -1.79 -23.76 -3.09
N LEU A 101 -1.33 -24.73 -3.88
CA LEU A 101 -2.00 -26.02 -4.02
C LEU A 101 -1.90 -26.86 -2.75
N GLY A 102 -0.80 -26.74 -1.99
CA GLY A 102 -0.63 -27.36 -0.67
C GLY A 102 -1.69 -26.94 0.34
N GLU A 103 -2.00 -25.63 0.41
CA GLU A 103 -3.12 -25.10 1.20
C GLU A 103 -4.43 -25.78 0.80
N CYS A 104 -4.66 -25.92 -0.51
CA CYS A 104 -5.90 -26.49 -1.01
C CYS A 104 -6.03 -27.99 -0.69
N LEU A 105 -4.93 -28.74 -0.82
CA LEU A 105 -4.85 -30.16 -0.47
C LEU A 105 -5.01 -30.40 1.03
N GLU A 106 -4.54 -29.50 1.88
CA GLU A 106 -4.68 -29.62 3.33
C GLU A 106 -6.15 -29.57 3.76
N ARG A 107 -6.90 -28.64 3.16
CA ARG A 107 -8.31 -28.38 3.49
C ARG A 107 -9.27 -29.27 2.70
N GLY A 108 -8.85 -29.72 1.52
CA GLY A 108 -9.74 -30.35 0.55
C GLY A 108 -10.68 -29.34 -0.10
N ASP A 109 -10.16 -28.15 -0.42
CA ASP A 109 -10.87 -27.07 -1.10
C ASP A 109 -10.24 -26.81 -2.49
N CYS A 110 -10.60 -25.68 -3.13
CA CYS A 110 -10.16 -25.35 -4.50
C CYS A 110 -10.50 -26.43 -5.55
N GLY A 111 -11.49 -27.29 -5.29
CA GLY A 111 -11.81 -28.42 -6.16
C GLY A 111 -10.88 -29.63 -6.03
N LEU A 112 -9.93 -29.61 -5.08
CA LEU A 112 -9.02 -30.72 -4.77
C LEU A 112 -9.55 -31.58 -3.62
N LYS A 113 -9.34 -32.89 -3.71
CA LYS A 113 -9.62 -33.80 -2.58
C LYS A 113 -8.56 -33.64 -1.50
N LYS A 114 -8.99 -33.67 -0.24
CA LYS A 114 -8.09 -33.56 0.93
C LYS A 114 -6.98 -34.61 0.87
N ASN A 115 -5.73 -34.14 0.91
CA ASN A 115 -4.52 -34.95 0.95
C ASN A 115 -3.50 -34.32 1.93
N GLY A 116 -3.78 -34.45 3.23
CA GLY A 116 -2.93 -33.88 4.28
C GLY A 116 -1.51 -34.45 4.34
N ARG A 117 -1.24 -35.61 3.69
CA ARG A 117 0.11 -36.16 3.59
C ARG A 117 0.94 -35.40 2.56
N LEU A 118 0.40 -35.16 1.37
CA LEU A 118 1.06 -34.37 0.34
C LEU A 118 1.16 -32.89 0.74
N ALA A 119 0.12 -32.34 1.38
CA ALA A 119 0.15 -30.97 1.88
C ALA A 119 1.28 -30.75 2.90
N ARG A 120 1.41 -31.62 3.92
CA ARG A 120 2.52 -31.55 4.89
C ARG A 120 3.90 -31.70 4.27
N GLN A 121 4.01 -32.44 3.17
CA GLN A 121 5.24 -32.53 2.42
C GLN A 121 5.56 -31.21 1.71
N ILE A 122 4.56 -30.61 1.04
CA ILE A 122 4.68 -29.29 0.40
C ILE A 122 5.09 -28.19 1.39
N TRP A 123 4.61 -28.26 2.64
CA TRP A 123 4.96 -27.32 3.71
C TRP A 123 6.43 -27.39 4.16
N LYS A 124 7.20 -28.43 3.76
CA LYS A 124 8.65 -28.44 3.95
C LYS A 124 9.25 -27.50 2.90
N GLU A 125 9.60 -26.29 3.32
CA GLU A 125 9.99 -25.16 2.46
C GLU A 125 11.04 -25.50 1.39
N ASN A 126 11.93 -26.47 1.65
CA ASN A 126 12.95 -26.92 0.71
C ASN A 126 12.67 -28.31 0.11
N PRO A 127 12.32 -28.41 -1.20
CA PRO A 127 12.15 -29.67 -1.93
C PRO A 127 13.42 -30.54 -1.99
N ASP A 128 14.61 -29.95 -1.90
CA ASP A 128 15.88 -30.68 -1.94
C ASP A 128 16.07 -31.59 -0.71
N GLN A 129 15.29 -31.34 0.35
CA GLN A 129 15.29 -32.16 1.58
C GLN A 129 14.28 -33.31 1.53
N TRP A 130 13.55 -33.46 0.42
CA TRP A 130 12.57 -34.53 0.27
C TRP A 130 13.27 -35.86 -0.01
N SER A 131 12.82 -36.91 0.68
CA SER A 131 13.26 -38.27 0.36
C SER A 131 12.81 -38.66 -1.04
N ARG A 132 13.48 -39.63 -1.68
CA ARG A 132 13.08 -40.15 -2.99
C ARG A 132 11.59 -40.53 -3.07
N LYS A 133 11.07 -41.19 -2.03
CA LYS A 133 9.64 -41.55 -1.91
C LYS A 133 8.68 -40.36 -1.78
N GLU A 134 9.18 -39.19 -1.37
CA GLU A 134 8.41 -37.95 -1.34
C GLU A 134 8.43 -37.29 -2.72
N VAL A 135 9.57 -37.27 -3.40
CA VAL A 135 9.69 -36.81 -4.79
C VAL A 135 8.78 -37.63 -5.70
N ASP A 136 8.86 -38.95 -5.66
CA ASP A 136 8.02 -39.85 -6.48
C ASP A 136 6.53 -39.55 -6.24
N ARG A 137 6.10 -39.41 -4.98
CA ARG A 137 4.71 -39.09 -4.61
C ARG A 137 4.23 -37.75 -5.17
N PHE A 138 5.11 -36.76 -5.24
CA PHE A 138 4.78 -35.44 -5.78
C PHE A 138 4.51 -35.55 -7.28
N TYR A 139 5.43 -36.16 -8.03
CA TYR A 139 5.27 -36.37 -9.46
C TYR A 139 4.05 -37.28 -9.75
N ASP A 140 3.87 -38.39 -9.04
CA ASP A 140 2.70 -39.28 -9.17
C ASP A 140 1.34 -38.57 -9.01
N TYR A 141 1.31 -37.48 -8.23
CA TYR A 141 0.10 -36.69 -8.01
C TYR A 141 -0.11 -35.64 -9.10
N PHE A 142 0.94 -34.88 -9.43
CA PHE A 142 0.88 -33.74 -10.35
C PHE A 142 1.16 -34.08 -11.82
N GLU A 143 1.50 -35.32 -12.15
CA GLU A 143 1.51 -35.83 -13.52
C GLU A 143 0.09 -36.07 -14.05
N LYS A 144 -0.91 -36.13 -13.17
CA LYS A 144 -2.33 -36.20 -13.56
C LYS A 144 -2.83 -34.81 -13.90
N GLU A 145 -3.77 -34.72 -14.84
CA GLU A 145 -4.43 -33.46 -15.12
C GLU A 145 -5.15 -32.89 -13.88
N PRO A 146 -5.11 -31.56 -13.67
CA PRO A 146 -5.88 -30.91 -12.63
C PRO A 146 -7.39 -31.19 -12.83
N PRO A 147 -8.16 -31.39 -11.75
CA PRO A 147 -9.58 -31.65 -11.89
C PRO A 147 -10.31 -30.43 -12.47
N ALA A 148 -11.38 -30.68 -13.24
CA ALA A 148 -12.17 -29.62 -13.86
C ALA A 148 -12.75 -28.60 -12.88
N SER A 149 -13.00 -29.00 -11.63
CA SER A 149 -13.37 -28.11 -10.53
C SER A 149 -12.28 -27.09 -10.18
N LEU A 150 -11.00 -27.50 -10.20
CA LEU A 150 -9.88 -26.61 -9.97
C LEU A 150 -9.71 -25.65 -11.15
N ILE A 151 -9.81 -26.13 -12.39
CA ILE A 151 -9.74 -25.28 -13.59
C ILE A 151 -10.88 -24.26 -13.62
N ASN A 152 -12.09 -24.66 -13.25
CA ASN A 152 -13.26 -23.77 -13.17
C ASN A 152 -13.03 -22.64 -12.18
N LEU A 153 -12.47 -22.94 -11.00
CA LEU A 153 -12.11 -21.92 -10.03
C LEU A 153 -10.97 -21.05 -10.56
N ALA A 154 -9.88 -21.65 -11.03
CA ALA A 154 -8.70 -20.95 -11.54
C ALA A 154 -9.01 -19.98 -12.69
N THR A 155 -10.07 -20.23 -13.46
CA THR A 155 -10.48 -19.37 -14.59
C THR A 155 -11.65 -18.45 -14.24
N ASP A 156 -12.14 -18.47 -12.99
CA ASP A 156 -13.13 -17.52 -12.50
C ASP A 156 -12.59 -16.09 -12.55
N GLY A 157 -13.32 -15.22 -13.24
CA GLY A 157 -12.93 -13.82 -13.48
C GLY A 157 -11.81 -13.59 -14.51
N ILE A 158 -11.38 -14.64 -15.20
CA ILE A 158 -10.52 -14.56 -16.41
C ILE A 158 -11.31 -14.96 -17.66
N GLY A 159 -12.23 -15.91 -17.53
CA GLY A 159 -13.07 -16.39 -18.63
C GLY A 159 -12.40 -17.50 -19.45
N ARG A 160 -12.93 -17.75 -20.65
CA ARG A 160 -12.43 -18.79 -21.56
C ARG A 160 -11.23 -18.25 -22.33
N CYS A 161 -10.07 -18.32 -21.69
CA CYS A 161 -8.81 -17.82 -22.22
C CYS A 161 -7.85 -18.94 -22.69
N PHE A 162 -8.18 -20.20 -22.41
CA PHE A 162 -7.19 -21.28 -22.33
C PHE A 162 -7.63 -22.55 -23.06
N GLY A 163 -8.18 -22.44 -24.27
CA GLY A 163 -8.67 -23.58 -25.06
C GLY A 163 -10.02 -24.17 -24.61
N ASP A 164 -10.17 -25.49 -24.78
CA ASP A 164 -11.45 -26.21 -24.70
C ASP A 164 -11.60 -27.09 -23.45
N HIS A 165 -10.80 -26.85 -22.40
CA HIS A 165 -10.89 -27.65 -21.19
C HIS A 165 -12.32 -27.60 -20.61
N PRO A 166 -12.98 -28.73 -20.30
CA PRO A 166 -14.40 -28.76 -19.89
C PRO A 166 -14.67 -28.04 -18.56
N GLY A 167 -13.62 -27.76 -17.78
CA GLY A 167 -13.70 -26.91 -16.58
C GLY A 167 -13.84 -25.42 -16.86
N GLN A 168 -13.52 -24.93 -18.06
CA GLN A 168 -13.64 -23.52 -18.42
C GLN A 168 -15.08 -23.14 -18.73
N LYS A 169 -15.56 -22.15 -17.99
CA LYS A 169 -16.85 -21.52 -18.24
C LYS A 169 -16.80 -20.65 -19.50
N SER A 170 -17.93 -20.51 -20.18
CA SER A 170 -18.11 -19.44 -21.16
C SER A 170 -17.88 -18.06 -20.53
N MET A 171 -17.59 -17.04 -21.33
CA MET A 171 -17.41 -15.67 -20.82
C MET A 171 -18.61 -15.20 -19.98
N ALA A 172 -19.84 -15.50 -20.43
CA ALA A 172 -21.06 -15.17 -19.70
C ALA A 172 -21.15 -15.89 -18.34
N GLU A 173 -20.85 -17.19 -18.30
CA GLU A 173 -20.84 -17.97 -17.05
C GLU A 173 -19.71 -17.55 -16.09
N ALA A 174 -18.60 -17.03 -16.63
CA ALA A 174 -17.51 -16.42 -15.88
C ALA A 174 -17.83 -14.98 -15.41
N GLY A 175 -19.03 -14.47 -15.71
CA GLY A 175 -19.52 -13.18 -15.24
C GLY A 175 -19.09 -11.98 -16.08
N PHE A 176 -18.77 -12.21 -17.36
CA PHE A 176 -18.54 -11.16 -18.34
C PHE A 176 -19.79 -10.89 -19.16
N VAL A 177 -19.87 -9.68 -19.72
CA VAL A 177 -20.88 -9.28 -20.69
C VAL A 177 -20.22 -8.56 -21.86
N GLN A 178 -20.85 -8.64 -23.03
CA GLN A 178 -20.46 -7.80 -24.15
C GLN A 178 -20.98 -6.38 -23.95
N ALA A 179 -20.12 -5.40 -24.18
CA ALA A 179 -20.44 -3.99 -24.15
C ALA A 179 -19.76 -3.26 -25.30
N ASP A 180 -20.42 -2.22 -25.80
CA ASP A 180 -19.85 -1.30 -26.77
C ASP A 180 -19.15 -0.17 -26.00
N LEU A 181 -17.83 -0.14 -26.04
CA LEU A 181 -17.02 0.82 -25.30
C LEU A 181 -16.35 1.81 -26.24
N SER A 182 -16.49 3.11 -25.94
CA SER A 182 -15.72 4.16 -26.59
C SER A 182 -14.27 4.15 -26.10
N PRO A 183 -13.31 4.70 -26.87
CA PRO A 183 -11.91 4.84 -26.44
C PRO A 183 -11.77 5.50 -25.06
N GLU A 184 -12.58 6.52 -24.77
CA GLU A 184 -12.59 7.23 -23.49
C GLU A 184 -13.07 6.35 -22.35
N ALA A 185 -14.11 5.55 -22.58
CA ALA A 185 -14.62 4.60 -21.61
C ALA A 185 -13.60 3.51 -21.27
N CYS A 186 -12.88 3.01 -22.29
CA CYS A 186 -11.81 2.04 -22.11
C CYS A 186 -10.65 2.62 -21.29
N GLN A 187 -10.21 3.84 -21.62
CA GLN A 187 -9.17 4.51 -20.84
C GLN A 187 -9.62 4.78 -19.40
N PHE A 188 -10.88 5.19 -19.21
CA PHE A 188 -11.44 5.41 -17.88
C PHE A 188 -11.42 4.14 -17.02
N ILE A 189 -11.74 2.97 -17.58
CA ILE A 189 -11.65 1.68 -16.89
C ILE A 189 -10.22 1.44 -16.39
N LYS A 190 -9.22 1.70 -17.24
CA LYS A 190 -7.80 1.52 -16.89
C LYS A 190 -7.37 2.44 -15.75
N ASP A 191 -7.74 3.71 -15.82
CA ASP A 191 -7.31 4.74 -14.86
C ASP A 191 -8.05 4.61 -13.50
N ASN A 192 -9.18 3.90 -13.48
CA ASN A 192 -10.06 3.79 -12.32
C ASN A 192 -10.30 2.33 -11.87
N GLU A 193 -9.40 1.40 -12.17
CA GLU A 193 -9.50 -0.03 -11.80
C GLU A 193 -10.00 -0.23 -10.36
N SER A 194 -9.43 0.50 -9.40
CA SER A 194 -9.78 0.39 -7.98
C SER A 194 -11.24 0.76 -7.69
N ARG A 195 -11.89 1.61 -8.49
CA ARG A 195 -13.31 2.00 -8.29
C ARG A 195 -14.27 0.88 -8.71
N PHE A 196 -13.82 -0.03 -9.56
CA PHE A 196 -14.62 -1.18 -9.98
C PHE A 196 -14.53 -2.37 -9.03
N PHE A 197 -13.61 -2.32 -8.04
CA PHE A 197 -13.29 -3.34 -7.02
C PHE A 197 -14.12 -4.62 -7.11
N ALA A 198 -13.61 -5.58 -7.88
CA ALA A 198 -14.22 -6.89 -8.01
C ALA A 198 -13.10 -7.93 -7.90
N GLY A 199 -12.80 -8.34 -6.66
CA GLY A 199 -11.61 -9.14 -6.32
C GLY A 199 -11.45 -10.45 -7.11
N ARG A 200 -12.54 -11.00 -7.65
CA ARG A 200 -12.48 -12.17 -8.55
C ARG A 200 -11.97 -11.85 -9.96
N PHE A 201 -12.06 -10.60 -10.42
CA PHE A 201 -11.64 -10.14 -11.75
C PHE A 201 -10.29 -9.40 -11.74
N SER A 202 -9.48 -9.54 -10.68
CA SER A 202 -8.20 -8.83 -10.57
C SER A 202 -7.23 -9.20 -11.70
N ALA A 203 -7.26 -10.46 -12.13
CA ALA A 203 -6.50 -10.93 -13.28
C ALA A 203 -6.93 -10.22 -14.59
N PHE A 204 -8.23 -9.98 -14.80
CA PHE A 204 -8.70 -9.20 -15.95
C PHE A 204 -8.08 -7.81 -15.97
N PHE A 205 -8.12 -7.07 -14.86
CA PHE A 205 -7.59 -5.70 -14.84
C PHE A 205 -6.07 -5.62 -14.98
N THR A 206 -5.36 -6.65 -14.49
CA THR A 206 -3.91 -6.79 -14.68
C THR A 206 -3.53 -6.78 -16.15
N PHE A 207 -4.27 -7.52 -16.98
CA PHE A 207 -4.02 -7.64 -18.42
C PHE A 207 -4.87 -6.72 -19.28
N TYR A 208 -5.77 -5.94 -18.67
CA TYR A 208 -6.63 -5.03 -19.40
C TYR A 208 -5.79 -3.98 -20.14
N ASN A 209 -5.92 -4.00 -21.46
CA ASN A 209 -5.30 -3.07 -22.39
C ASN A 209 -6.39 -2.33 -23.19
N PRO A 210 -6.56 -1.00 -22.98
CA PRO A 210 -7.59 -0.22 -23.66
C PRO A 210 -7.40 -0.13 -25.18
N GLU A 211 -6.20 -0.32 -25.70
CA GLU A 211 -5.97 -0.31 -27.16
C GLU A 211 -6.48 -1.59 -27.85
N LYS A 212 -6.54 -2.70 -27.10
CA LYS A 212 -6.90 -4.03 -27.62
C LYS A 212 -8.29 -4.48 -27.23
N LEU A 213 -8.81 -3.97 -26.11
CA LEU A 213 -10.10 -4.37 -25.50
C LEU A 213 -11.05 -3.17 -25.50
N CYS A 214 -11.28 -2.62 -26.70
CA CYS A 214 -12.17 -1.49 -26.91
C CYS A 214 -12.90 -1.60 -28.24
N GLY A 215 -14.08 -0.98 -28.32
CA GLY A 215 -14.99 -1.07 -29.45
C GLY A 215 -16.20 -1.97 -29.19
N SER A 216 -16.94 -2.26 -30.26
CA SER A 216 -18.22 -2.96 -30.19
C SER A 216 -18.09 -4.43 -29.80
N GLY A 217 -18.97 -4.92 -28.94
CA GLY A 217 -19.01 -6.34 -28.52
C GLY A 217 -17.85 -6.79 -27.64
N THR A 218 -17.15 -5.86 -26.99
CA THR A 218 -16.03 -6.16 -26.09
C THR A 218 -16.51 -6.86 -24.83
N TRP A 219 -15.84 -7.94 -24.43
CA TRP A 219 -16.13 -8.61 -23.17
C TRP A 219 -15.52 -7.88 -21.98
N ILE A 220 -16.36 -7.44 -21.05
CA ILE A 220 -15.94 -6.84 -19.79
C ILE A 220 -16.65 -7.49 -18.61
N PRO A 221 -16.07 -7.45 -17.40
CA PRO A 221 -16.74 -7.94 -16.20
C PRO A 221 -18.08 -7.23 -16.00
N LEU A 222 -19.13 -8.00 -15.66
CA LEU A 222 -20.47 -7.45 -15.40
C LEU A 222 -20.47 -6.31 -14.36
N PRO A 223 -19.68 -6.35 -13.26
CA PRO A 223 -19.60 -5.23 -12.33
C PRO A 223 -19.06 -3.94 -12.96
N VAL A 224 -18.14 -4.05 -13.93
CA VAL A 224 -17.62 -2.91 -14.69
C VAL A 224 -18.73 -2.32 -15.56
N ALA A 225 -19.38 -3.16 -16.37
CA ALA A 225 -20.47 -2.74 -17.24
C ALA A 225 -21.60 -2.01 -16.49
N LYS A 226 -21.93 -2.47 -15.28
CA LYS A 226 -22.97 -1.85 -14.44
C LYS A 226 -22.57 -0.48 -13.85
N LYS A 227 -21.31 -0.33 -13.42
CA LYS A 227 -20.85 0.90 -12.73
C LYS A 227 -20.31 1.96 -13.68
N LEU A 228 -19.86 1.57 -14.86
CA LEU A 228 -19.18 2.47 -15.79
C LEU A 228 -20.01 3.73 -16.14
N PRO A 229 -21.32 3.65 -16.46
CA PRO A 229 -22.10 4.83 -16.79
C PRO A 229 -22.22 5.83 -15.63
N GLU A 230 -22.43 5.33 -14.40
CA GLU A 230 -22.50 6.14 -13.19
C GLU A 230 -21.16 6.86 -12.93
N LEU A 231 -20.06 6.10 -12.91
CA LEU A 231 -18.73 6.65 -12.60
C LEU A 231 -18.24 7.66 -13.62
N MET A 232 -18.54 7.45 -14.91
CA MET A 232 -18.22 8.41 -15.96
C MET A 232 -19.10 9.65 -15.89
N GLY A 233 -20.41 9.49 -15.61
CA GLY A 233 -21.33 10.61 -15.41
C GLY A 233 -20.86 11.53 -14.26
N ASP A 234 -20.51 10.93 -13.13
CA ASP A 234 -19.96 11.67 -11.98
C ASP A 234 -18.66 12.40 -12.32
N ALA A 235 -17.77 11.76 -13.08
CA ALA A 235 -16.49 12.36 -13.46
C ALA A 235 -16.69 13.57 -14.39
N LEU A 236 -17.60 13.47 -15.36
CA LEU A 236 -17.95 14.57 -16.26
C LEU A 236 -18.61 15.73 -15.52
N GLU A 237 -19.55 15.43 -14.62
CA GLU A 237 -20.21 16.46 -13.80
C GLU A 237 -19.20 17.17 -12.90
N LYS A 238 -18.28 16.43 -12.30
CA LYS A 238 -17.19 17.02 -11.51
C LYS A 238 -16.32 17.96 -12.36
N GLN A 239 -15.92 17.54 -13.56
CA GLN A 239 -15.15 18.39 -14.47
C GLN A 239 -15.92 19.66 -14.86
N ARG A 240 -17.23 19.55 -15.11
CA ARG A 240 -18.10 20.69 -15.40
C ARG A 240 -18.12 21.67 -14.24
N LEU A 241 -18.35 21.18 -13.01
CA LEU A 241 -18.38 22.00 -11.80
C LEU A 241 -17.01 22.65 -11.52
N GLU A 242 -15.92 21.94 -11.76
CA GLU A 242 -14.55 22.48 -11.65
C GLU A 242 -14.31 23.59 -12.68
N ALA A 243 -14.74 23.42 -13.92
CA ALA A 243 -14.66 24.45 -14.96
C ALA A 243 -15.51 25.69 -14.60
N GLU A 244 -16.74 25.49 -14.14
CA GLU A 244 -17.60 26.59 -13.67
C GLU A 244 -17.04 27.31 -12.44
N ALA A 245 -16.38 26.58 -11.54
CA ALA A 245 -15.70 27.15 -10.39
C ALA A 245 -14.47 27.96 -10.82
N ALA A 246 -13.69 27.45 -11.78
CA ALA A 246 -12.54 28.15 -12.34
C ALA A 246 -12.95 29.44 -13.07
N GLU A 247 -14.03 29.41 -13.85
CA GLU A 247 -14.59 30.59 -14.53
C GLU A 247 -15.08 31.64 -13.52
N ARG A 248 -15.81 31.21 -12.48
CA ARG A 248 -16.21 32.10 -11.37
C ARG A 248 -15.02 32.68 -10.64
N TRP A 249 -13.95 31.91 -10.45
CA TRP A 249 -12.71 32.36 -9.81
C TRP A 249 -11.97 33.40 -10.66
N ALA A 250 -11.97 33.24 -11.99
CA ALA A 250 -11.37 34.19 -12.91
C ALA A 250 -12.12 35.53 -12.95
N ASN A 251 -13.45 35.53 -12.79
CA ASN A 251 -14.29 36.74 -12.89
C ASN A 251 -14.53 37.47 -11.56
N ARG A 252 -13.70 37.23 -10.53
CA ARG A 252 -13.82 37.92 -9.23
C ARG A 252 -13.47 39.41 -9.34
N SER A 253 -14.22 40.25 -8.62
CA SER A 253 -13.92 41.69 -8.54
C SER A 253 -12.62 41.98 -7.78
N VAL A 254 -12.08 43.18 -7.96
CA VAL A 254 -10.86 43.64 -7.28
C VAL A 254 -11.02 43.57 -5.76
N GLU A 255 -12.19 43.95 -5.22
CA GLU A 255 -12.47 43.91 -3.77
C GLU A 255 -12.38 42.49 -3.22
N VAL A 256 -12.82 41.49 -4.00
CA VAL A 256 -12.73 40.09 -3.61
C VAL A 256 -11.28 39.61 -3.65
N ARG A 257 -10.51 40.03 -4.66
CA ARG A 257 -9.10 39.65 -4.86
C ARG A 257 -8.16 40.22 -3.80
N THR A 258 -8.43 41.44 -3.32
CA THR A 258 -7.60 42.15 -2.34
C THR A 258 -8.11 42.06 -0.90
N LYS A 259 -9.24 41.39 -0.66
CA LYS A 259 -9.90 41.31 0.65
C LYS A 259 -8.95 40.76 1.72
N GLY A 260 -8.74 41.55 2.78
CA GLY A 260 -7.92 41.15 3.93
C GLY A 260 -6.41 41.26 3.71
N LEU A 261 -5.97 41.75 2.55
CA LEU A 261 -4.56 41.99 2.27
C LEU A 261 -4.18 43.43 2.66
N ASN A 262 -2.99 43.58 3.22
CA ASN A 262 -2.36 44.88 3.41
C ASN A 262 -1.54 45.30 2.16
N GLY A 263 -1.08 46.55 2.14
CA GLY A 263 -0.33 47.10 1.00
C GLY A 263 0.94 46.31 0.65
N CYS A 264 1.60 45.69 1.64
CA CYS A 264 2.79 44.88 1.39
C CYS A 264 2.44 43.52 0.78
N GLN A 265 1.37 42.87 1.23
CA GLN A 265 0.89 41.62 0.64
C GLN A 265 0.46 41.82 -0.82
N ILE A 266 -0.17 42.96 -1.12
CA ILE A 266 -0.54 43.33 -2.50
C ILE A 266 0.73 43.58 -3.33
N ALA A 267 1.68 44.39 -2.83
CA ALA A 267 2.93 44.66 -3.53
C ALA A 267 3.74 43.39 -3.82
N TYR A 268 3.86 42.49 -2.83
CA TYR A 268 4.52 41.21 -2.99
C TYR A 268 3.80 40.31 -4.02
N GLY A 269 2.46 40.22 -3.96
CA GLY A 269 1.69 39.47 -4.95
C GLY A 269 1.88 39.99 -6.38
N LEU A 270 1.91 41.31 -6.56
CA LEU A 270 2.16 41.93 -7.86
C LEU A 270 3.58 41.65 -8.37
N ILE A 271 4.61 41.71 -7.52
CA ILE A 271 5.98 41.36 -7.89
C ILE A 271 6.04 39.90 -8.36
N MET A 272 5.49 38.97 -7.59
CA MET A 272 5.49 37.55 -7.94
C MET A 272 4.68 37.27 -9.22
N GLY A 273 3.59 38.00 -9.46
CA GLY A 273 2.83 37.94 -10.71
C GLY A 273 3.64 38.49 -11.90
N GLY A 274 4.30 39.63 -11.72
CA GLY A 274 5.09 40.30 -12.76
C GLY A 274 6.38 39.56 -13.14
N LEU A 275 7.01 38.87 -12.20
CA LEU A 275 8.16 37.99 -12.49
C LEU A 275 7.77 36.78 -13.35
N ASN A 276 6.53 36.29 -13.19
CA ASN A 276 6.04 35.10 -13.88
C ASN A 276 5.22 35.40 -15.14
N ASN A 277 4.93 36.67 -15.44
CA ASN A 277 4.08 37.07 -16.56
C ASN A 277 4.74 38.15 -17.41
N SER A 278 5.09 37.80 -18.66
CA SER A 278 5.71 38.70 -19.63
C SER A 278 4.81 39.83 -20.14
N ALA A 279 3.51 39.81 -19.82
CA ALA A 279 2.54 40.83 -20.22
C ALA A 279 2.47 42.04 -19.25
N VAL A 280 3.17 41.98 -18.11
CA VAL A 280 3.18 43.02 -17.07
C VAL A 280 4.41 43.92 -17.25
N GLU A 281 4.31 45.21 -16.87
CA GLU A 281 5.47 46.12 -16.85
C GLU A 281 6.59 45.50 -16.00
N ARG A 282 7.82 45.49 -16.51
CA ARG A 282 8.98 44.90 -15.82
C ARG A 282 9.06 45.41 -14.38
N VAL A 283 9.20 44.48 -13.44
CA VAL A 283 9.40 44.78 -12.01
C VAL A 283 10.72 45.58 -11.85
N PRO A 284 10.72 46.70 -11.10
CA PRO A 284 11.94 47.44 -10.82
C PRO A 284 12.92 46.59 -10.00
N ASP A 285 14.23 46.81 -10.17
CA ASP A 285 15.27 46.00 -9.50
C ASP A 285 15.21 46.16 -7.96
N GLU A 286 14.80 47.34 -7.48
CA GLU A 286 14.50 47.63 -6.08
C GLU A 286 13.32 46.80 -5.56
N GLY A 287 12.38 46.46 -6.45
CA GLY A 287 11.23 45.60 -6.14
C GLY A 287 11.62 44.18 -5.80
N ILE A 288 12.55 43.60 -6.56
CA ILE A 288 13.09 42.25 -6.29
C ILE A 288 13.81 42.21 -4.95
N THR A 289 14.64 43.23 -4.68
CA THR A 289 15.37 43.34 -3.41
C THR A 289 14.41 43.48 -2.23
N TRP A 290 13.38 44.31 -2.37
CA TRP A 290 12.35 44.48 -1.35
C TRP A 290 11.54 43.19 -1.12
N ALA A 291 11.21 42.43 -2.17
CA ALA A 291 10.50 41.16 -2.03
C ALA A 291 11.27 40.14 -1.17
N LEU A 292 12.59 40.01 -1.39
CA LEU A 292 13.45 39.15 -0.57
C LEU A 292 13.50 39.60 0.90
N GLN A 293 13.52 40.91 1.14
CA GLN A 293 13.44 41.47 2.49
C GLN A 293 12.08 41.21 3.14
N TYR A 294 11.01 41.33 2.37
CA TYR A 294 9.64 41.06 2.82
C TYR A 294 9.45 39.59 3.18
N GLU A 295 9.93 38.65 2.36
CA GLU A 295 9.90 37.22 2.66
C GLU A 295 10.61 36.92 4.00
N LYS A 296 11.83 37.44 4.18
CA LYS A 296 12.59 37.28 5.41
C LYS A 296 11.84 37.87 6.61
N ALA A 297 11.31 39.09 6.48
CA ALA A 297 10.55 39.75 7.54
C ALA A 297 9.30 38.94 7.91
N ARG A 298 8.53 38.43 6.93
CA ARG A 298 7.35 37.59 7.17
C ARG A 298 7.71 36.27 7.88
N ILE A 299 8.79 35.61 7.46
CA ILE A 299 9.26 34.37 8.10
C ILE A 299 9.70 34.63 9.55
N GLN A 300 10.26 35.81 9.83
CA GLN A 300 10.76 36.19 11.16
C GLN A 300 9.70 36.84 12.08
N ASP A 301 8.48 36.99 11.56
CA ASP A 301 7.35 37.73 12.14
C ASP A 301 7.69 39.19 12.49
N GLU A 302 8.39 39.86 11.56
CA GLU A 302 8.80 41.26 11.64
C GLU A 302 7.84 42.17 10.85
N THR A 303 7.92 43.47 11.10
CA THR A 303 7.12 44.46 10.38
C THR A 303 7.50 44.50 8.91
N CYS A 304 6.53 44.89 8.07
CA CYS A 304 6.80 45.06 6.65
C CYS A 304 7.94 46.07 6.40
N PRO A 305 8.95 45.73 5.58
CA PRO A 305 10.00 46.66 5.19
C PRO A 305 9.40 47.84 4.40
N LEU A 306 10.00 49.02 4.57
CA LEU A 306 9.59 50.23 3.85
C LEU A 306 9.64 49.97 2.34
N ILE A 307 8.52 50.25 1.66
CA ILE A 307 8.40 50.13 0.21
C ILE A 307 9.18 51.29 -0.44
N PRO A 308 10.18 51.02 -1.30
CA PRO A 308 10.87 52.07 -2.07
C PRO A 308 9.91 52.87 -2.94
N ILE A 309 10.23 54.13 -3.22
CA ILE A 309 9.36 55.04 -3.98
C ILE A 309 9.12 54.48 -5.39
N GLU A 310 10.16 53.94 -6.01
CA GLU A 310 10.14 53.33 -7.34
C GLU A 310 9.17 52.14 -7.40
N LEU A 311 9.23 51.27 -6.38
CA LEU A 311 8.31 50.14 -6.25
C LEU A 311 6.88 50.63 -5.98
N SER A 312 6.68 51.62 -5.12
CA SER A 312 5.36 52.18 -4.83
C SER A 312 4.69 52.73 -6.10
N ASN A 313 5.44 53.51 -6.89
CA ASN A 313 4.97 54.06 -8.17
C ASN A 313 4.67 52.98 -9.21
N TRP A 314 5.42 51.88 -9.20
CA TRP A 314 5.14 50.73 -10.07
C TRP A 314 3.88 49.99 -9.64
N VAL A 315 3.71 49.71 -8.33
CA VAL A 315 2.53 49.02 -7.76
C VAL A 315 1.25 49.78 -8.09
N GLN A 316 1.24 51.11 -7.96
CA GLN A 316 0.07 51.95 -8.24
C GLN A 316 -0.36 51.94 -9.72
N ARG A 317 0.54 51.55 -10.64
CA ARG A 317 0.26 51.47 -12.07
C ARG A 317 -0.21 50.08 -12.52
N GLN A 318 -0.17 49.08 -11.64
CA GLN A 318 -0.57 47.72 -12.01
C GLN A 318 -2.10 47.54 -11.99
N PRO A 319 -2.67 46.83 -12.99
CA PRO A 319 -4.10 46.51 -13.00
C PRO A 319 -4.41 45.49 -11.90
N LEU A 320 -5.32 45.82 -10.99
CA LEU A 320 -5.72 44.92 -9.91
C LEU A 320 -6.82 43.92 -10.36
N GLU A 321 -7.41 44.12 -11.54
CA GLU A 321 -8.42 43.25 -12.12
C GLU A 321 -7.88 41.84 -12.38
N ALA A 322 -6.58 41.74 -12.68
CA ALA A 322 -5.86 40.49 -12.90
C ALA A 322 -5.00 40.08 -11.68
N PHE A 323 -5.06 40.81 -10.57
CA PHE A 323 -4.26 40.52 -9.39
C PHE A 323 -4.67 39.20 -8.74
N GLU A 324 -3.68 38.36 -8.43
CA GLU A 324 -3.85 37.20 -7.57
C GLU A 324 -2.86 37.29 -6.39
N PRO A 325 -3.29 37.00 -5.16
CA PRO A 325 -2.41 37.00 -4.01
C PRO A 325 -1.33 35.92 -4.16
N ALA A 326 -0.08 36.29 -3.90
CA ALA A 326 0.97 35.30 -3.71
C ALA A 326 0.75 34.52 -2.40
N SER A 327 1.33 33.31 -2.34
CA SER A 327 1.37 32.53 -1.11
C SER A 327 2.06 33.33 0.01
N ASP A 328 1.56 33.25 1.25
CA ASP A 328 2.25 33.86 2.39
C ASP A 328 3.65 33.22 2.51
N PRO A 329 4.74 34.02 2.49
CA PRO A 329 6.10 33.51 2.63
C PRO A 329 6.29 32.59 3.84
N PHE A 330 5.59 32.86 4.96
CA PHE A 330 5.66 32.00 6.14
C PHE A 330 5.02 30.63 5.90
N GLU A 331 3.83 30.57 5.28
CA GLU A 331 3.19 29.29 4.96
C GLU A 331 3.98 28.51 3.91
N PHE A 332 4.56 29.20 2.92
CA PHE A 332 5.48 28.57 1.98
C PHE A 332 6.71 27.98 2.70
N TYR A 333 7.35 28.75 3.58
CA TYR A 333 8.49 28.28 4.39
C TYR A 333 8.11 27.06 5.25
N ARG A 334 6.95 27.09 5.90
CA ARG A 334 6.43 26.00 6.73
C ARG A 334 6.13 24.72 5.92
N ASN A 335 5.64 24.86 4.70
CA ASN A 335 5.35 23.70 3.85
C ASN A 335 6.63 23.11 3.24
N ASN A 336 7.68 23.92 3.04
CA ASN A 336 8.98 23.49 2.55
C ASN A 336 9.93 23.10 3.70
N MET A 337 9.55 22.06 4.43
CA MET A 337 10.34 21.52 5.54
C MET A 337 11.75 21.06 5.08
N PRO A 338 12.78 21.13 5.95
CA PRO A 338 14.09 20.58 5.65
C PRO A 338 14.03 19.10 5.28
N SER A 339 15.02 18.63 4.50
CA SER A 339 15.12 17.18 4.23
C SER A 339 15.37 16.41 5.52
N LYS A 340 14.92 15.15 5.58
CA LYS A 340 15.22 14.22 6.67
C LYS A 340 16.72 14.09 6.97
N THR A 341 17.56 14.28 5.96
CA THR A 341 19.03 14.16 6.07
C THR A 341 19.71 15.45 6.50
N GLU A 342 19.00 16.57 6.58
CA GLU A 342 19.55 17.89 6.96
C GLU A 342 19.43 18.14 8.47
N TYR A 343 20.07 17.29 9.28
CA TYR A 343 19.94 17.28 10.74
C TYR A 343 20.14 18.65 11.39
N ASP A 344 21.08 19.46 10.91
CA ASP A 344 21.40 20.76 11.50
C ASP A 344 20.42 21.88 11.12
N ARG A 345 19.60 21.71 10.07
CA ARG A 345 18.61 22.71 9.67
C ARG A 345 17.31 22.61 10.46
N TRP A 346 16.98 21.43 10.98
CA TRP A 346 15.74 21.20 11.71
C TRP A 346 15.61 22.06 12.98
N PRO A 347 16.63 22.21 13.84
CA PRO A 347 16.58 23.10 14.98
C PRO A 347 16.19 24.55 14.65
N ASP A 348 16.80 25.12 13.61
CA ASP A 348 16.55 26.50 13.19
C ASP A 348 15.17 26.65 12.54
N TYR A 349 14.77 25.66 11.75
CA TYR A 349 13.43 25.57 11.18
C TYR A 349 12.35 25.56 12.26
N VAL A 350 12.47 24.67 13.25
CA VAL A 350 11.55 24.58 14.40
C VAL A 350 11.54 25.89 15.18
N ARG A 351 12.70 26.48 15.47
CA ARG A 351 12.78 27.75 16.21
C ARG A 351 12.02 28.87 15.51
N THR A 352 12.15 28.94 14.19
CA THR A 352 11.51 29.96 13.36
C THR A 352 9.99 29.79 13.34
N VAL A 353 9.50 28.58 13.04
CA VAL A 353 8.06 28.31 12.99
C VAL A 353 7.41 28.45 14.37
N MET A 354 8.06 27.95 15.43
CA MET A 354 7.52 28.06 16.78
C MET A 354 7.47 29.52 17.26
N LYS A 355 8.49 30.33 16.96
CA LYS A 355 8.46 31.77 17.27
C LYS A 355 7.22 32.45 16.65
N HIS A 356 6.83 32.07 15.45
CA HIS A 356 5.63 32.62 14.79
C HIS A 356 4.32 32.26 15.50
N PHE A 357 4.26 31.12 16.20
CA PHE A 357 3.09 30.73 16.98
C PHE A 357 3.12 31.22 18.43
N GLU A 358 4.19 31.89 18.84
CA GLU A 358 4.34 32.38 20.20
C GLU A 358 3.47 33.62 20.42
N THR A 359 2.79 33.66 21.57
CA THR A 359 1.99 34.83 21.97
C THR A 359 2.29 35.16 23.43
N PRO A 360 1.99 36.40 23.90
CA PRO A 360 2.18 36.75 25.31
C PRO A 360 1.48 35.81 26.31
N THR A 361 0.37 35.19 25.89
CA THR A 361 -0.40 34.23 26.71
C THR A 361 0.01 32.77 26.51
N ASN A 362 0.82 32.46 25.50
CA ASN A 362 1.38 31.12 25.22
C ASN A 362 2.88 31.25 24.90
N PRO A 363 3.72 31.57 25.90
CA PRO A 363 5.15 31.70 25.70
C PRO A 363 5.76 30.34 25.37
N HIS A 364 6.82 30.35 24.56
CA HIS A 364 7.53 29.14 24.18
C HIS A 364 8.94 29.14 24.75
N GLN A 365 9.39 27.97 25.19
CA GLN A 365 10.67 27.79 25.86
C GLN A 365 11.39 26.55 25.34
N SER A 366 12.70 26.51 25.49
CA SER A 366 13.48 25.29 25.23
C SER A 366 13.20 24.25 26.30
N VAL A 367 13.05 23.00 25.90
CA VAL A 367 13.03 21.86 26.82
C VAL A 367 14.48 21.61 27.30
N PRO A 368 14.73 21.43 28.60
CA PRO A 368 16.08 21.15 29.08
C PRO A 368 16.67 19.90 28.42
N ASP A 369 17.95 19.95 28.05
CA ASP A 369 18.64 18.89 27.29
C ASP A 369 18.48 17.51 27.95
N TYR A 370 18.60 17.44 29.28
CA TYR A 370 18.46 16.20 30.04
C TYR A 370 17.05 15.58 29.98
N ALA A 371 16.02 16.39 29.70
CA ALA A 371 14.62 15.97 29.64
C ALA A 371 14.12 15.75 28.20
N CYS A 372 14.94 16.09 27.21
CA CYS A 372 14.53 16.16 25.81
C CYS A 372 14.08 14.81 25.24
N SER A 373 14.82 13.73 25.51
CA SER A 373 14.46 12.37 25.07
C SER A 373 13.14 11.89 25.69
N ALA A 374 12.94 12.15 26.98
CA ALA A 374 11.70 11.81 27.68
C ALA A 374 10.51 12.63 27.15
N PHE A 375 10.73 13.93 26.90
CA PHE A 375 9.73 14.82 26.32
C PHE A 375 9.27 14.34 24.94
N GLY A 376 10.19 13.96 24.05
CA GLY A 376 9.81 13.44 22.73
C GLY A 376 9.03 12.14 22.78
N THR A 377 9.38 11.24 23.70
CA THR A 377 8.62 9.99 23.94
C THR A 377 7.23 10.28 24.49
N TRP A 378 7.11 11.25 25.40
CA TRP A 378 5.82 11.71 25.93
C TRP A 378 4.96 12.35 24.83
N LEU A 379 5.57 13.14 23.94
CA LEU A 379 4.89 13.79 22.83
C LEU A 379 4.29 12.77 21.84
N ASP A 380 5.00 11.68 21.55
CA ASP A 380 4.50 10.58 20.72
C ASP A 380 3.24 9.95 21.31
N LYS A 381 3.27 9.63 22.61
CA LYS A 381 2.11 9.09 23.34
C LYS A 381 0.96 10.08 23.35
N LYS A 382 1.25 11.37 23.49
CA LYS A 382 0.25 12.44 23.50
C LYS A 382 -0.45 12.56 22.14
N LYS A 383 0.29 12.50 21.03
CA LYS A 383 -0.26 12.49 19.67
C LYS A 383 -1.19 11.31 19.44
N TYR A 384 -0.78 10.12 19.87
CA TYR A 384 -1.59 8.90 19.76
C TYR A 384 -2.92 9.04 20.52
N ASN A 385 -2.89 9.63 21.72
CA ASN A 385 -4.08 9.83 22.54
C ASN A 385 -4.95 11.03 22.14
N ASN A 386 -4.41 11.99 21.39
CA ASN A 386 -5.12 13.20 20.95
C ASN A 386 -4.83 13.50 19.47
N THR A 387 -5.43 12.71 18.59
CA THR A 387 -5.28 12.85 17.14
C THR A 387 -5.94 14.11 16.57
N SER A 388 -6.79 14.78 17.35
CA SER A 388 -7.61 15.93 16.93
C SER A 388 -7.21 17.25 17.60
N GLU A 389 -5.96 17.37 18.05
CA GLU A 389 -5.43 18.61 18.62
C GLU A 389 -5.61 19.78 17.65
N GLN A 390 -6.20 20.88 18.12
CA GLN A 390 -6.53 22.04 17.30
C GLN A 390 -5.47 23.13 17.37
N ARG A 391 -4.59 23.10 18.39
CA ARG A 391 -3.54 24.11 18.56
C ARG A 391 -2.44 23.94 17.51
N PRO A 392 -2.13 24.98 16.71
CA PRO A 392 -1.23 24.87 15.56
C PRO A 392 0.23 24.59 15.95
N ASP A 393 0.70 25.15 17.06
CA ASP A 393 2.03 24.89 17.64
C ASP A 393 2.20 23.44 18.08
N TRP A 394 1.17 22.84 18.69
CA TRP A 394 1.19 21.43 19.08
C TRP A 394 1.20 20.50 17.86
N ARG A 395 0.32 20.76 16.89
CA ARG A 395 0.28 20.00 15.63
C ARG A 395 1.61 20.07 14.90
N PHE A 396 2.23 21.24 14.85
CA PHE A 396 3.53 21.42 14.22
C PHE A 396 4.60 20.54 14.88
N LEU A 397 4.70 20.51 16.21
CA LEU A 397 5.65 19.63 16.90
C LEU A 397 5.36 18.13 16.66
N PHE A 398 4.08 17.75 16.55
CA PHE A 398 3.69 16.39 16.16
C PHE A 398 4.12 16.02 14.74
N ASP A 399 4.18 16.99 13.82
CA ASP A 399 4.62 16.79 12.45
C ASP A 399 6.15 16.73 12.36
N VAL A 400 6.86 17.64 13.05
CA VAL A 400 8.33 17.61 13.16
C VAL A 400 8.80 16.24 13.63
N ARG A 401 8.11 15.63 14.61
CA ARG A 401 8.44 14.30 15.11
C ARG A 401 8.33 13.18 14.06
N LYS A 402 7.42 13.33 13.10
CA LYS A 402 7.18 12.38 12.00
C LYS A 402 8.17 12.58 10.85
N TYR A 403 8.54 13.83 10.58
CA TYR A 403 9.29 14.20 9.38
C TYR A 403 10.77 14.49 9.62
N SER A 404 11.21 14.81 10.84
CA SER A 404 12.63 15.06 11.14
C SER A 404 13.44 13.75 11.22
N GLY A 405 14.70 13.80 10.77
CA GLY A 405 15.66 12.71 10.91
C GLY A 405 16.25 12.60 12.32
N ASP A 406 16.29 13.70 13.07
CA ASP A 406 16.61 13.72 14.51
C ASP A 406 15.53 14.54 15.25
N PRO A 407 14.37 13.91 15.48
CA PRO A 407 13.24 14.62 16.03
C PRO A 407 13.49 15.02 17.49
N MET A 408 14.30 14.28 18.24
CA MET A 408 14.57 14.57 19.64
C MET A 408 15.29 15.90 19.77
N ARG A 409 16.40 16.10 19.05
CA ARG A 409 17.13 17.38 19.06
C ARG A 409 16.28 18.54 18.55
N SER A 410 15.39 18.29 17.60
CA SER A 410 14.61 19.33 16.91
C SER A 410 13.44 19.88 17.75
N ILE A 411 12.63 19.00 18.35
CA ILE A 411 11.42 19.40 19.09
C ILE A 411 11.70 20.12 20.41
N CYS A 412 12.89 19.93 20.98
CA CYS A 412 13.27 20.50 22.27
C CYS A 412 13.76 21.94 22.18
N VAL A 413 14.08 22.44 20.97
CA VAL A 413 14.60 23.80 20.77
C VAL A 413 13.59 24.85 21.21
N ARG A 414 12.31 24.61 20.96
CA ARG A 414 11.23 25.53 21.31
C ARG A 414 9.90 24.77 21.39
N ALA A 415 9.28 24.76 22.56
CA ALA A 415 7.98 24.15 22.81
C ALA A 415 7.10 25.06 23.68
N PRO A 416 5.76 24.95 23.61
CA PRO A 416 4.86 25.76 24.42
C PRO A 416 5.07 25.48 25.91
N ALA A 417 5.16 26.53 26.74
CA ALA A 417 5.36 26.36 28.18
C ALA A 417 4.28 25.49 28.83
N SER A 418 3.03 25.63 28.36
CA SER A 418 1.89 24.79 28.78
C SER A 418 2.13 23.29 28.50
N MET A 419 2.77 22.96 27.38
CA MET A 419 3.12 21.59 27.01
C MET A 419 4.23 21.04 27.91
N ILE A 420 5.26 21.85 28.20
CA ILE A 420 6.37 21.47 29.08
C ILE A 420 5.86 21.21 30.51
N LEU A 421 4.99 22.08 31.04
CA LEU A 421 4.37 21.89 32.35
C LEU A 421 3.51 20.63 32.41
N GLU A 422 2.77 20.34 31.35
CA GLU A 422 1.98 19.11 31.28
C GLU A 422 2.87 17.85 31.28
N PHE A 423 3.96 17.88 30.50
CA PHE A 423 4.97 16.82 30.50
C PHE A 423 5.53 16.59 31.91
N GLN A 424 6.00 17.64 32.58
CA GLN A 424 6.56 17.55 33.93
C GLN A 424 5.55 16.97 34.93
N ARG A 425 4.28 17.42 34.87
CA ARG A 425 3.21 16.88 35.70
C ARG A 425 2.99 15.39 35.46
N ASN A 426 2.97 14.96 34.19
CA ASN A 426 2.76 13.56 33.85
C ASN A 426 3.93 12.68 34.27
N GLU A 427 5.17 13.17 34.16
CA GLU A 427 6.36 12.47 34.66
C GLU A 427 6.32 12.29 36.18
N LEU A 428 5.91 13.32 36.93
CA LEU A 428 5.73 13.22 38.38
C LEU A 428 4.68 12.17 38.75
N ILE A 429 3.54 12.17 38.07
CA ILE A 429 2.47 11.18 38.29
C ILE A 429 2.97 9.76 37.93
N ALA A 430 3.70 9.60 36.83
CA ALA A 430 4.25 8.30 36.42
C ALA A 430 5.33 7.80 37.39
N ALA A 431 6.15 8.68 37.94
CA ALA A 431 7.12 8.34 38.99
C ALA A 431 6.40 7.87 40.26
N GLN A 432 5.36 8.59 40.71
CA GLN A 432 4.57 8.19 41.89
C GLN A 432 3.89 6.83 41.70
N LYS A 433 3.32 6.57 40.51
CA LYS A 433 2.71 5.28 40.19
C LYS A 433 3.70 4.12 40.25
N ARG A 434 4.90 4.30 39.69
CA ARG A 434 5.97 3.28 39.75
C ARG A 434 6.33 2.91 41.19
N VAL A 435 6.46 3.91 42.08
CA VAL A 435 6.74 3.65 43.50
C VAL A 435 5.62 2.85 44.16
N ILE A 436 4.35 3.19 43.89
CA ILE A 436 3.19 2.48 44.44
C ILE A 436 3.13 1.03 43.89
N GLU A 437 3.35 0.84 42.59
CA GLU A 437 3.36 -0.47 41.94
C GLU A 437 4.50 -1.36 42.48
N GLU A 438 5.70 -0.80 42.69
CA GLU A 438 6.83 -1.52 43.30
C GLU A 438 6.54 -1.91 44.76
N GLU A 439 5.86 -1.06 45.54
CA GLU A 439 5.42 -1.41 46.89
C GLU A 439 4.36 -2.52 46.89
N GLN A 440 3.40 -2.48 45.96
CA GLN A 440 2.39 -3.53 45.81
C GLN A 440 3.04 -4.85 45.40
N TRP A 441 3.90 -4.83 44.39
CA TRP A 441 4.64 -6.00 43.93
C TRP A 441 5.45 -6.64 45.06
N ARG A 442 6.17 -5.83 45.86
CA ARG A 442 6.90 -6.33 47.04
C ARG A 442 5.99 -6.98 48.08
N ARG A 443 4.81 -6.41 48.34
CA ARG A 443 3.83 -7.00 49.28
C ARG A 443 3.26 -8.31 48.77
N ASP A 444 2.94 -8.38 47.49
CA ASP A 444 2.36 -9.58 46.88
C ASP A 444 3.39 -10.70 46.79
N GLU A 445 4.64 -10.39 46.45
CA GLU A 445 5.74 -11.36 46.46
C GLU A 445 6.00 -11.90 47.87
N ALA A 446 5.98 -11.03 48.90
CA ALA A 446 6.10 -11.47 50.30
C ALA A 446 4.95 -12.39 50.72
N LYS A 447 3.71 -12.11 50.29
CA LYS A 447 2.56 -13.00 50.53
C LYS A 447 2.71 -14.35 49.85
N ARG A 448 3.18 -14.37 48.59
CA ARG A 448 3.42 -15.61 47.85
C ARG A 448 4.47 -16.48 48.54
N GLN A 449 5.59 -15.87 48.96
CA GLN A 449 6.64 -16.57 49.70
C GLN A 449 6.15 -17.11 51.05
N ALA A 450 5.31 -16.35 51.77
CA ALA A 450 4.72 -16.82 53.03
C ALA A 450 3.77 -18.01 52.82
N ALA A 451 2.91 -17.94 51.80
CA ALA A 451 1.98 -19.04 51.46
C ALA A 451 2.72 -20.30 50.98
N GLU A 452 3.82 -20.14 50.24
CA GLU A 452 4.66 -21.27 49.83
C GLU A 452 5.38 -21.90 51.02
N ALA A 453 5.88 -21.10 51.97
CA ALA A 453 6.43 -21.61 53.23
C ALA A 453 5.40 -22.40 54.05
N GLU A 454 4.18 -21.90 54.19
CA GLU A 454 3.08 -22.58 54.90
C GLU A 454 2.70 -23.90 54.20
N PHE A 455 2.62 -23.91 52.87
CA PHE A 455 2.36 -25.12 52.10
C PHE A 455 3.47 -26.17 52.26
N GLN A 456 4.73 -25.76 52.26
CA GLN A 456 5.87 -26.66 52.51
C GLN A 456 5.84 -27.25 53.93
N GLU A 457 5.37 -26.48 54.91
CA GLU A 457 5.18 -26.97 56.29
C GLU A 457 4.08 -28.03 56.36
N LEU A 458 2.95 -27.81 55.68
CA LEU A 458 1.86 -28.80 55.56
C LEU A 458 2.31 -30.10 54.90
N LEU A 459 3.15 -30.03 53.86
CA LEU A 459 3.70 -31.23 53.21
C LEU A 459 4.63 -32.04 54.11
N ARG A 460 5.25 -31.41 55.12
CA ARG A 460 6.10 -32.11 56.11
C ARG A 460 5.29 -32.79 57.21
N TRP A 461 4.00 -32.48 57.33
CA TRP A 461 3.12 -33.11 58.31
C TRP A 461 2.82 -34.55 57.92
N LYS A 462 3.44 -35.52 58.60
CA LYS A 462 3.03 -36.93 58.53
C LYS A 462 1.97 -37.21 59.61
N PRO A 463 0.80 -37.77 59.26
CA PRO A 463 -0.16 -38.20 60.28
C PRO A 463 0.47 -39.29 61.16
N SER A 464 0.32 -39.15 62.48
CA SER A 464 0.94 -40.00 63.50
C SER A 464 0.31 -41.40 63.62
N TYR A 465 -0.62 -41.76 62.76
CA TYR A 465 -1.34 -43.03 62.86
C TYR A 465 -0.53 -44.20 62.27
N ARG A 466 0.10 -44.99 63.14
CA ARG A 466 0.64 -46.32 62.84
C ARG A 466 -0.35 -47.37 63.36
N PRO A 467 -1.16 -48.02 62.51
CA PRO A 467 -2.03 -49.10 62.98
C PRO A 467 -1.18 -50.29 63.47
N PRO A 468 -1.60 -50.99 64.54
CA PRO A 468 -0.90 -52.18 65.04
C PRO A 468 -0.80 -53.27 63.95
N ALA A 469 0.32 -53.99 63.90
CA ALA A 469 0.64 -54.93 62.82
C ALA A 469 -0.26 -56.18 62.75
N THR A 470 -1.13 -56.39 63.75
CA THR A 470 -1.93 -57.62 63.91
C THR A 470 -3.42 -57.45 63.65
N GLU A 471 -3.89 -56.25 63.32
CA GLU A 471 -5.29 -56.02 62.96
C GLU A 471 -5.44 -55.89 61.44
N PRO A 472 -6.40 -56.61 60.82
CA PRO A 472 -6.67 -56.45 59.39
C PRO A 472 -7.07 -55.01 59.06
N ARG A 473 -6.61 -54.52 57.92
CA ARG A 473 -7.03 -53.21 57.41
C ARG A 473 -8.39 -53.35 56.76
N CYS A 474 -9.41 -52.92 57.50
CA CYS A 474 -10.78 -52.98 57.06
C CYS A 474 -11.23 -51.65 56.45
N TYR A 475 -11.88 -51.74 55.29
CA TYR A 475 -12.50 -50.62 54.60
C TYR A 475 -13.99 -50.90 54.46
N ARG A 476 -14.81 -50.04 55.06
CA ARG A 476 -16.26 -50.04 54.83
C ARG A 476 -16.53 -49.68 53.38
N ARG A 477 -17.19 -50.58 52.64
CA ARG A 477 -17.58 -50.34 51.26
C ARG A 477 -18.99 -49.70 51.19
N ASP A 478 -19.80 -49.95 52.21
CA ASP A 478 -21.19 -49.53 52.33
C ASP A 478 -21.66 -49.73 53.79
N ASP A 479 -22.81 -49.16 54.17
CA ASP A 479 -23.30 -49.09 55.57
C ASP A 479 -23.47 -50.46 56.26
N VAL A 480 -23.45 -51.53 55.48
CA VAL A 480 -23.69 -52.91 55.94
C VAL A 480 -22.54 -53.86 55.58
N SER A 481 -21.51 -53.41 54.86
CA SER A 481 -20.41 -54.30 54.43
C SER A 481 -19.02 -53.68 54.57
N GLU A 482 -18.11 -54.46 55.13
CA GLU A 482 -16.72 -54.09 55.36
C GLU A 482 -15.79 -55.15 54.74
N ILE A 483 -14.77 -54.70 54.03
CA ILE A 483 -13.77 -55.56 53.40
C ILE A 483 -12.46 -55.41 54.15
N CYS A 484 -12.01 -56.49 54.77
CA CYS A 484 -10.80 -56.56 55.56
C CYS A 484 -9.68 -57.25 54.81
N PHE A 485 -8.54 -56.57 54.70
CA PHE A 485 -7.31 -57.13 54.17
C PHE A 485 -6.39 -57.51 55.34
N TYR A 486 -6.15 -58.81 55.49
CA TYR A 486 -5.11 -59.32 56.39
C TYR A 486 -3.79 -59.26 55.64
N ASN A 487 -2.75 -58.71 56.28
CA ASN A 487 -1.39 -58.70 55.71
C ASN A 487 -0.78 -60.10 55.64
#